data_AF-A0A1B2EYE8-F1
#
_entry.id   AF-A0A1B2EYE8-F1
#
_cell.length_a   1.000
_cell.length_b   1.000
_cell.length_c   1.000
_cell.angle_alpha   90.00
_cell.angle_beta   90.00
_cell.angle_gamma   90.00
#
_symmetry.space_group_name_H-M   'P 1'
#
loop_
_entity.id
_entity.type
_entity.pdbx_description
1 polymer ?
#
loop_
_entity_poly.entity_id
_entity_poly.type
_entity_poly.pdbx_seq_one_letter_code
_entity_poly.pdbx_strand_id
1 'polypeptide(L)' 'MAQFPIMKTLARIAVTHVDGEYRIRIEDQSGDTAVYRASSDQVVDLADMLDDLLSDEDEEQTAG' A
#
# COMPACT_ATOMS: atom_id res chain seq x y z
N MET A 1 -29.15 -5.98 -10.32
CA MET A 1 -27.82 -5.41 -10.65
C MET A 1 -27.03 -5.41 -9.35
N ALA A 2 -25.92 -6.15 -9.28
CA ALA A 2 -25.06 -6.12 -8.10
C ALA A 2 -24.40 -4.74 -8.01
N GLN A 3 -24.56 -4.07 -6.88
CA GLN A 3 -23.88 -2.82 -6.59
C GLN A 3 -22.47 -3.20 -6.09
N PHE A 4 -21.47 -3.02 -6.95
CA PHE A 4 -20.08 -3.18 -6.53
C PHE A 4 -19.75 -2.09 -5.50
N PRO A 5 -19.05 -2.43 -4.40
CA PRO A 5 -18.59 -1.42 -3.46
C PRO A 5 -17.71 -0.42 -4.21
N ILE A 6 -17.95 0.87 -3.96
CA ILE A 6 -17.10 1.94 -4.51
C ILE A 6 -15.77 1.82 -3.77
N MET A 7 -14.78 1.16 -4.40
CA MET A 7 -13.41 1.13 -3.89
C MET A 7 -12.87 2.56 -3.88
N LYS A 8 -12.64 3.11 -2.68
CA LYS A 8 -12.06 4.44 -2.52
C LYS A 8 -10.56 4.27 -2.30
N THR A 9 -9.75 4.67 -3.28
CA THR A 9 -8.29 4.75 -3.11
C THR A 9 -7.95 5.86 -2.12
N LEU A 10 -7.37 5.51 -0.98
CA LEU A 10 -6.93 6.46 0.05
C LEU A 10 -5.52 7.00 -0.21
N ALA A 11 -4.63 6.14 -0.70
CA ALA A 11 -3.28 6.50 -1.05
C ALA A 11 -2.70 5.57 -2.14
N ARG A 12 -1.66 6.04 -2.83
CA ARG A 12 -0.81 5.24 -3.70
C ARG A 12 0.57 5.16 -3.07
N ILE A 13 1.01 3.94 -2.80
CA ILE A 13 2.34 3.66 -2.26
C ILE A 13 3.23 3.14 -3.38
N ALA A 14 4.40 3.74 -3.56
CA ALA A 14 5.40 3.29 -4.52
C ALA A 14 6.77 3.24 -3.86
N VAL A 15 7.48 2.14 -4.06
CA VAL A 15 8.86 1.98 -3.60
C VAL A 15 9.79 2.03 -4.80
N THR A 16 10.83 2.85 -4.71
CA THR A 16 11.88 2.97 -5.74
C THR A 16 13.25 2.82 -5.12
N HIS A 17 14.19 2.25 -5.86
CA HIS A 17 15.58 2.14 -5.45
C HIS A 17 16.43 3.10 -6.27
N VAL A 18 17.07 4.07 -5.62
CA VAL A 18 17.82 5.15 -6.27
C VAL A 18 19.09 5.42 -5.46
N ASP A 19 20.25 5.45 -6.13
CA ASP A 19 21.56 5.73 -5.52
C ASP A 19 21.93 4.84 -4.31
N GLY A 20 21.45 3.59 -4.29
CA GLY A 20 21.71 2.64 -3.19
C GLY A 20 20.80 2.82 -1.97
N GLU A 21 19.83 3.73 -2.04
CA GLU A 21 18.81 3.93 -1.01
C GLU A 21 17.42 3.57 -1.55
N TYR A 22 16.54 3.07 -0.67
CA TYR A 22 15.14 2.93 -1.00
C TYR A 22 14.39 4.23 -0.69
N ARG A 23 13.44 4.57 -1.55
CA ARG A 23 12.51 5.68 -1.35
C ARG A 23 11.09 5.18 -1.42
N ILE A 24 10.34 5.40 -0.35
CA ILE A 24 8.92 5.11 -0.26
C ILE A 24 8.17 6.42 -0.52
N ARG A 25 7.38 6.44 -1.58
CA ARG A 25 6.51 7.55 -1.96
C ARG A 25 5.07 7.19 -1.59
N ILE A 26 4.42 8.05 -0.83
CA ILE A 26 3.00 7.95 -0.49
C ILE A 26 2.31 9.18 -1.09
N GLU A 27 1.36 8.95 -1.99
CA GLU A 27 0.54 9.99 -2.62
C GLU A 27 -0.91 9.83 -2.15
N ASP A 28 -1.52 10.89 -1.61
CA ASP A 28 -2.91 10.87 -1.17
C ASP A 28 -3.90 11.16 -2.31
N GLN A 29 -5.20 11.14 -2.01
CA GLN A 29 -6.26 11.46 -2.98
C GLN A 29 -6.24 12.91 -3.52
N SER A 30 -5.55 13.82 -2.84
CA SER A 30 -5.37 15.22 -3.25
C SER A 30 -4.18 15.38 -4.20
N GLY A 31 -3.36 14.33 -4.35
CA GLY A 31 -2.09 14.34 -5.07
C GLY A 31 -0.90 14.78 -4.20
N ASP A 32 -1.14 15.06 -2.92
CA ASP A 32 -0.08 15.45 -1.98
C ASP A 32 0.83 14.25 -1.73
N THR A 33 2.14 14.50 -1.80
CA THR A 33 3.14 13.45 -1.78
C THR A 33 4.09 13.60 -0.59
N ALA A 34 4.25 12.53 0.19
CA ALA A 34 5.34 12.36 1.14
C ALA A 34 6.36 11.35 0.60
N VAL A 35 7.65 11.62 0.81
CA VAL A 35 8.75 10.73 0.41
C VAL A 35 9.66 10.45 1.60
N TYR A 36 9.85 9.17 1.89
CA TYR A 36 10.69 8.68 2.99
C TYR A 36 11.87 7.91 2.42
N ARG A 37 13.05 8.07 3.04
CA ARG A 37 14.18 7.17 2.80
C ARG A 37 14.05 5.95 3.70
N ALA A 38 14.42 4.81 3.16
CA ALA A 38 14.39 3.54 3.88
C ALA A 38 15.61 2.68 3.52
N SER A 39 15.99 1.84 4.46
CA SER A 39 16.87 0.70 4.22
C SER A 39 16.11 -0.45 3.53
N SER A 40 16.83 -1.45 3.02
CA SER A 40 16.23 -2.68 2.49
C SER A 40 15.32 -3.34 3.51
N ASP A 41 15.77 -3.46 4.76
CA ASP A 41 15.10 -4.21 5.81
C ASP A 41 13.76 -3.54 6.15
N GLN A 42 13.75 -2.21 6.24
CA GLN A 42 12.52 -1.44 6.45
C GLN A 42 11.52 -1.53 5.29
N VAL A 43 12.00 -1.76 4.07
CA VAL A 43 11.11 -1.98 2.91
C VAL A 43 10.48 -3.37 2.97
N VAL A 44 11.25 -4.38 3.39
CA VAL A 44 10.75 -5.74 3.60
C VAL A 44 9.71 -5.75 4.72
N ASP A 45 10.03 -5.13 5.87
CA ASP A 45 9.08 -5.01 6.98
C ASP A 45 7.79 -4.31 6.55
N LEU A 46 7.88 -3.27 5.71
CA LEU A 46 6.69 -2.59 5.17
C LEU A 46 5.87 -3.51 4.25
N ALA A 47 6.52 -4.32 3.41
CA ALA A 47 5.82 -5.25 2.54
C ALA A 47 5.06 -6.31 3.36
N ASP A 48 5.72 -6.90 4.36
CA ASP A 48 5.11 -7.91 5.24
C ASP A 48 3.90 -7.33 6.01
N MET A 49 4.03 -6.12 6.55
CA MET A 49 2.91 -5.44 7.22
C MET A 49 1.73 -5.13 6.28
N LEU A 50 2.01 -4.79 5.02
CA LEU A 50 0.96 -4.53 4.03
C LEU A 50 0.28 -5.82 3.61
N ASP A 51 1.02 -6.91 3.42
CA ASP A 51 0.47 -8.22 3.12
C ASP A 51 -0.44 -8.68 4.26
N ASP A 52 0.01 -8.61 5.52
CA ASP A 52 -0.81 -8.94 6.69
C ASP A 52 -2.08 -8.08 6.77
N LEU A 53 -1.96 -6.76 6.57
CA LEU A 53 -3.09 -5.84 6.63
C LEU A 53 -4.16 -6.10 5.55
N LEU A 54 -3.72 -6.46 4.35
CA LEU A 54 -4.60 -6.67 3.19
C LEU A 54 -5.15 -8.10 3.12
N SER A 55 -4.54 -9.04 3.84
CA SER A 55 -4.97 -10.45 3.89
C SER A 55 -6.38 -10.63 4.49
N ASP A 56 -6.79 -9.76 5.42
CA ASP A 56 -8.09 -9.85 6.10
C ASP A 56 -9.28 -9.35 5.24
N GLU A 57 -9.05 -8.62 4.14
CA GLU A 57 -10.16 -8.10 3.30
C GLU A 57 -10.76 -9.16 2.34
N ASP A 58 -10.10 -10.31 2.17
CA ASP A 58 -10.54 -11.37 1.25
C ASP A 58 -11.45 -12.44 1.90
N GLU A 59 -11.54 -12.52 3.24
CA GLU A 59 -12.27 -13.62 3.92
C GLU A 59 -13.78 -13.38 4.13
N GLU A 60 -14.30 -12.15 3.95
CA GLU A 60 -15.72 -11.81 4.20
C GLU A 60 -16.62 -11.91 2.93
N GLN A 61 -16.13 -12.44 1.80
CA GLN A 61 -16.93 -12.53 0.55
C GLN A 61 -17.30 -13.96 0.11
N THR A 62 -16.94 -14.99 0.86
CA THR A 62 -17.28 -16.40 0.50
C THR A 62 -18.04 -17.17 1.59
N ALA A 63 -18.74 -16.50 2.50
CA ALA A 63 -19.75 -17.15 3.34
C ALA A 63 -21.09 -17.17 2.59
N GLY A 64 -21.19 -18.09 1.61
CA GLY A 64 -22.44 -18.49 0.96
C GLY A 64 -23.04 -19.73 1.60
#